data_AF-A0A1A8TJK0-F1
#
_entry.id   AF-A0A1A8TJK0-F1
#
_cell.length_a   1.000
_cell.length_b   1.000
_cell.length_c   1.000
_cell.angle_alpha   90.00
_cell.angle_beta   90.00
_cell.angle_gamma   90.00
#
_symmetry.space_group_name_H-M   'P 1'
#
loop_
_entity.id
_entity.type
_entity.pdbx_description
1 polymer ?
#
loop_
_entity_poly.entity_id
_entity_poly.type
_entity_poly.pdbx_seq_one_letter_code
_entity_poly.pdbx_strand_id
1 'polypeptide(L)'
;MANILPSKHIFLITVISVLIIILLVAFPEKKKQSNQTISIEAKPQPLSPSDTSSQKVNKQDHKSLSYEKDANTLDSTTTTISPILHTVEIASGDSLSTLLSKYKVSAQDIYKVSLADKKNGDLVRMRPGQKISFQTDPKSGQLHQLSLVQNQLESVKFTRENDTFHRHKISKKPDIIHTYKEATINNSLFVDGMLADIDESLLINMANIFGWDIDFALDLRKGDRFSILYEDKLLDGQRIGHGNILAAQFINNGRVYQALRYKSKKGAHYYTPDGLAMRKAFLRTPVDFTRISSVFNPNRLHPIFKTSRPHRGVDYAAASGTPVKAAGDGRIAFAGKQRGYGNVVIIDHGKGYQTLYAHLKGFARNIKRGKYTKQGNIIAYVGQTGWATGAHLHYEFRINGVHKNPVTVKLPNDDPMPKSDLKRYLPYAQKMVATLASSHSPAFSEQLALLEE
;
A
#
# COMPACT_ATOMS: atom_id res chain seq x y z
N MET A 1 4.34 55.07 -13.94
CA MET A 1 3.33 56.03 -13.46
C MET A 1 2.23 55.23 -12.81
N ALA A 2 1.99 55.40 -11.51
CA ALA A 2 1.02 54.62 -10.75
C ALA A 2 -0.39 55.15 -11.02
N ASN A 3 -1.29 54.30 -11.52
CA ASN A 3 -2.71 54.62 -11.65
C ASN A 3 -3.35 54.57 -10.26
N ILE A 4 -3.55 55.74 -9.68
CA ILE A 4 -4.27 55.92 -8.41
C ILE A 4 -5.75 55.62 -8.68
N LEU A 5 -6.32 54.71 -7.90
CA LEU A 5 -7.73 54.34 -7.97
C LEU A 5 -8.63 55.58 -7.76
N PRO A 6 -9.76 55.71 -8.48
CA PRO A 6 -10.70 56.81 -8.29
C PRO A 6 -11.18 56.91 -6.85
N SER A 7 -11.39 58.13 -6.34
CA SER A 7 -11.75 58.41 -4.93
C SER A 7 -12.97 57.64 -4.42
N LYS A 8 -13.94 57.36 -5.30
CA LYS A 8 -15.13 56.54 -4.99
C LYS A 8 -14.78 55.08 -4.68
N HIS A 9 -13.76 54.51 -5.31
CA HIS A 9 -13.30 53.16 -5.01
C HIS A 9 -12.49 53.10 -3.72
N ILE A 10 -11.71 54.13 -3.41
CA ILE A 10 -11.00 54.23 -2.14
C ILE A 10 -12.02 54.27 -0.99
N PHE A 11 -13.08 55.06 -1.11
CA PHE A 11 -14.14 55.12 -0.12
C PHE A 11 -14.85 53.77 0.06
N LEU A 12 -15.20 53.10 -1.04
CA LEU A 12 -15.83 51.78 -0.98
C LEU A 12 -14.94 50.73 -0.30
N ILE A 13 -13.64 50.73 -0.62
CA ILE A 13 -12.66 49.83 0.00
C ILE A 13 -12.57 50.11 1.50
N THR A 14 -12.51 51.38 1.92
CA THR A 14 -12.46 51.73 3.34
C THR A 14 -13.71 51.29 4.10
N VAL A 15 -14.90 51.43 3.52
CA VAL A 15 -16.16 50.99 4.15
C VAL A 15 -16.18 49.46 4.30
N ILE A 16 -15.78 48.72 3.25
CA ILE A 16 -15.74 47.25 3.29
C ILE A 16 -14.70 46.76 4.31
N SER A 17 -13.52 47.39 4.37
CA SER A 17 -12.47 47.04 5.33
C SER A 17 -12.92 47.26 6.78
N VAL A 18 -13.62 48.37 7.07
CA VAL A 18 -14.18 48.62 8.41
C VAL A 18 -15.24 47.58 8.75
N LEU A 19 -16.09 47.20 7.80
CA LEU A 19 -17.16 46.22 8.03
C LEU A 19 -16.59 44.81 8.29
N ILE A 20 -15.50 44.43 7.62
CA ILE A 20 -14.76 43.18 7.88
C ILE A 20 -14.10 43.18 9.26
N ILE A 21 -13.51 44.32 9.67
CA ILE A 21 -12.90 44.44 11.00
C ILE A 21 -13.97 44.31 12.10
N ILE A 22 -15.13 44.96 11.93
CA ILE A 22 -16.25 44.82 12.86
C ILE A 22 -16.72 43.35 12.93
N LEU A 23 -16.79 42.66 11.79
CA LEU A 23 -17.17 41.24 11.75
C LEU A 23 -16.15 40.35 12.47
N LEU A 24 -14.85 40.61 12.34
CA LEU A 24 -13.79 39.86 13.01
C LEU A 24 -13.76 40.10 14.54
N VAL A 25 -14.14 41.30 14.99
CA VAL A 25 -14.23 41.61 16.43
C VAL A 25 -15.51 41.02 17.04
N ALA A 26 -16.61 40.97 16.29
CA ALA A 26 -17.89 40.46 16.79
C ALA A 26 -17.93 38.93 16.96
N PHE A 27 -17.03 38.19 16.32
CA PHE A 27 -16.94 36.73 16.41
C PHE A 27 -15.56 36.29 16.93
N PRO A 28 -15.32 36.32 18.26
CA PRO A 28 -14.09 35.76 18.81
C PRO A 28 -14.04 34.25 18.55
N GLU A 29 -12.95 33.84 17.91
CA GLU A 29 -12.62 32.45 17.59
C GLU A 29 -12.59 31.61 18.89
N LYS A 30 -13.42 30.56 18.99
CA LYS A 30 -13.34 29.61 20.10
C LYS A 30 -12.00 28.88 20.01
N LYS A 31 -11.03 29.27 20.84
CA LYS A 31 -9.81 28.50 21.10
C LYS A 31 -10.19 27.09 21.58
N LYS A 32 -9.99 26.08 20.73
CA LYS A 32 -9.89 24.69 21.19
C LYS A 32 -8.54 24.55 21.90
N GLN A 33 -8.60 24.43 23.21
CA GLN A 33 -7.48 24.11 24.06
C GLN A 33 -7.14 22.63 23.84
N SER A 34 -6.13 22.38 22.98
CA SER A 34 -5.41 21.11 22.99
C SER A 34 -4.49 21.11 24.21
N ASN A 35 -4.83 20.27 25.19
CA ASN A 35 -3.92 19.68 26.17
C ASN A 35 -4.70 18.60 26.93
N GLN A 36 -4.73 17.39 26.39
CA GLN A 36 -4.81 16.19 27.21
C GLN A 36 -3.61 15.32 26.88
N THR A 37 -2.59 15.45 27.73
CA THR A 37 -1.59 14.41 27.95
C THR A 37 -2.33 13.18 28.47
N ILE A 38 -2.32 12.09 27.70
CA ILE A 38 -2.76 10.78 28.19
C ILE A 38 -1.64 10.25 29.09
N SER A 39 -1.79 10.43 30.41
CA SER A 39 -0.99 9.75 31.41
C SER A 39 -1.64 8.39 31.71
N ILE A 40 -0.99 7.29 31.33
CA ILE A 40 -1.36 5.95 31.78
C ILE A 40 -0.67 5.72 33.12
N GLU A 41 -1.39 5.94 34.21
CA GLU A 41 -0.98 5.53 35.55
C GLU A 41 -1.87 4.36 35.98
N ALA A 42 -1.32 3.15 35.88
CA ALA A 42 -1.96 1.94 36.37
C ALA A 42 -1.77 1.86 37.89
N LYS A 43 -2.88 1.97 38.64
CA LYS A 43 -2.92 1.67 40.07
C LYS A 43 -3.55 0.29 40.27
N PRO A 44 -2.84 -0.71 40.83
CA PRO A 44 -3.43 -2.02 41.11
C PRO A 44 -4.36 -1.94 42.33
N GLN A 45 -5.54 -2.54 42.22
CA GLN A 45 -6.43 -2.82 43.35
C GLN A 45 -6.19 -4.26 43.87
N PRO A 46 -6.29 -4.50 45.18
CA PRO A 46 -5.90 -5.77 45.80
C PRO A 46 -7.04 -6.79 45.81
N LEU A 47 -6.69 -8.06 45.61
CA LEU A 47 -7.53 -9.21 45.93
C LEU A 47 -7.44 -9.52 47.43
N SER A 48 -8.58 -9.76 48.07
CA SER A 48 -8.67 -10.34 49.42
C SER A 48 -9.64 -11.54 49.40
N PRO A 49 -9.43 -12.58 50.25
CA PRO A 49 -9.99 -13.92 50.07
C PRO A 49 -11.07 -14.29 51.10
N SER A 50 -11.99 -15.17 50.68
CA SER A 50 -12.80 -16.11 51.48
C SER A 50 -13.79 -16.79 50.49
N ASP A 51 -14.19 -18.06 50.54
CA ASP A 51 -14.34 -19.01 51.64
C ASP A 51 -14.20 -20.48 51.19
N THR A 52 -13.84 -21.26 52.20
CA THR A 52 -13.68 -22.71 52.28
C THR A 52 -15.01 -23.46 52.14
N SER A 53 -14.99 -24.63 51.50
CA SER A 53 -15.85 -25.74 51.92
C SER A 53 -15.12 -27.08 51.82
N SER A 54 -15.21 -27.79 52.94
CA SER A 54 -14.52 -29.01 53.31
C SER A 54 -15.27 -30.25 52.84
N GLN A 55 -14.54 -31.31 52.45
CA GLN A 55 -14.95 -32.69 52.76
C GLN A 55 -13.73 -33.55 53.16
N LYS A 56 -13.83 -34.11 54.37
CA LYS A 56 -13.04 -35.22 54.95
C LYS A 56 -13.34 -36.51 54.14
N VAL A 57 -12.49 -37.52 54.02
CA VAL A 57 -12.11 -38.63 54.95
C VAL A 57 -11.30 -39.57 54.00
N ASN A 58 -10.14 -40.16 54.28
CA ASN A 58 -9.93 -41.27 55.20
C ASN A 58 -8.42 -41.55 55.40
N LYS A 59 -8.07 -41.96 56.62
CA LYS A 59 -6.78 -42.55 57.02
C LYS A 59 -6.86 -44.07 56.88
N GLN A 60 -5.73 -44.71 56.57
CA GLN A 60 -5.25 -45.98 57.16
C GLN A 60 -3.84 -46.23 56.57
N ASP A 61 -2.79 -46.09 57.39
CA ASP A 61 -2.13 -47.15 58.16
C ASP A 61 -1.36 -48.15 57.30
N HIS A 62 -0.02 -48.09 57.33
CA HIS A 62 0.78 -49.10 58.02
C HIS A 62 2.31 -48.91 57.88
N LYS A 63 2.96 -48.91 59.06
CA LYS A 63 4.15 -49.70 59.44
C LYS A 63 5.52 -49.41 58.80
N SER A 64 6.33 -48.74 59.61
CA SER A 64 7.78 -48.79 59.71
C SER A 64 8.37 -50.21 59.79
N LEU A 65 9.52 -50.42 59.13
CA LEU A 65 10.56 -51.40 59.49
C LEU A 65 11.93 -50.85 59.06
N SER A 66 12.80 -50.68 60.04
CA SER A 66 14.26 -50.54 60.05
C SER A 66 14.95 -51.76 59.37
N TYR A 67 16.19 -51.79 58.88
CA TYR A 67 17.49 -51.32 59.38
C TYR A 67 18.55 -51.35 58.25
N GLU A 68 19.66 -50.66 58.52
CA GLU A 68 21.06 -50.98 58.16
C GLU A 68 21.71 -50.60 56.82
N LYS A 69 22.88 -49.95 57.03
CA LYS A 69 24.00 -49.71 56.12
C LYS A 69 24.49 -51.02 55.53
N ASP A 70 24.81 -51.01 54.23
CA ASP A 70 26.12 -51.49 53.78
C ASP A 70 26.50 -50.95 52.39
N ALA A 71 27.81 -50.69 52.28
CA ALA A 71 28.68 -50.77 51.11
C ALA A 71 28.29 -50.09 49.77
N ASN A 72 28.93 -48.95 49.52
CA ASN A 72 29.89 -48.75 48.43
C ASN A 72 29.58 -49.38 47.06
N THR A 73 28.96 -48.60 46.17
CA THR A 73 29.14 -48.71 44.71
C THR A 73 29.20 -47.30 44.11
N LEU A 74 30.41 -46.87 43.74
CA LEU A 74 30.59 -45.84 42.71
C LEU A 74 30.09 -46.44 41.39
N ASP A 75 28.83 -46.17 41.05
CA ASP A 75 28.35 -46.36 39.69
C ASP A 75 28.14 -45.00 39.05
N SER A 76 28.91 -44.78 37.99
CA SER A 76 28.94 -43.56 37.19
C SER A 76 27.59 -43.36 36.49
N THR A 77 26.69 -42.63 37.14
CA THR A 77 25.49 -42.11 36.49
C THR A 77 25.92 -40.96 35.58
N THR A 78 26.18 -41.27 34.31
CA THR A 78 26.25 -40.25 33.25
C THR A 78 24.87 -39.61 33.16
N THR A 79 24.67 -38.54 33.92
CA THR A 79 23.49 -37.68 33.80
C THR A 79 23.50 -37.12 32.38
N THR A 80 22.57 -37.56 31.54
CA THR A 80 22.35 -36.97 30.21
C THR A 80 21.89 -35.53 30.45
N ILE A 81 22.82 -34.59 30.36
CA ILE A 81 22.52 -33.18 30.58
C ILE A 81 21.75 -32.69 29.36
N SER A 82 20.46 -32.42 29.54
CA SER A 82 19.63 -31.83 28.49
C SER A 82 20.17 -30.42 28.14
N PRO A 83 20.34 -30.09 26.85
CA PRO A 83 20.86 -28.79 26.45
C PRO A 83 19.90 -27.66 26.88
N ILE A 84 20.47 -26.54 27.35
CA ILE A 84 19.70 -25.37 27.77
C ILE A 84 19.31 -24.56 26.53
N LEU A 85 18.02 -24.23 26.41
CA LEU A 85 17.51 -23.34 25.38
C LEU A 85 17.57 -21.88 25.84
N HIS A 86 18.28 -21.06 25.07
CA HIS A 86 18.28 -19.61 25.20
C HIS A 86 17.47 -18.99 24.06
N THR A 87 16.73 -17.92 24.34
CA THR A 87 16.09 -17.07 23.32
C THR A 87 16.37 -15.62 23.64
N VAL A 88 16.91 -14.89 22.66
CA VAL A 88 17.40 -13.52 22.82
C VAL A 88 16.90 -12.68 21.66
N GLU A 89 16.52 -11.44 21.94
CA GLU A 89 16.24 -10.44 20.92
C GLU A 89 17.52 -9.68 20.58
N ILE A 90 17.79 -9.51 19.29
CA ILE A 90 18.99 -8.86 18.78
C ILE A 90 18.88 -7.36 19.03
N ALA A 91 19.86 -6.77 19.71
CA ALA A 91 19.92 -5.34 19.95
C ALA A 91 20.76 -4.61 18.89
N SER A 92 20.67 -3.27 18.86
CA SER A 92 21.54 -2.45 18.01
C SER A 92 23.01 -2.65 18.41
N GLY A 93 23.87 -2.92 17.43
CA GLY A 93 25.29 -3.17 17.63
C GLY A 93 25.65 -4.62 17.97
N ASP A 94 24.68 -5.53 18.15
CA ASP A 94 24.98 -6.95 18.31
C ASP A 94 25.46 -7.58 16.98
N SER A 95 26.44 -8.47 17.10
CA SER A 95 26.86 -9.43 16.08
C SER A 95 26.62 -10.85 16.60
N LEU A 96 26.65 -11.84 15.71
CA LEU A 96 26.58 -13.25 16.12
C LEU A 96 27.63 -13.58 17.18
N SER A 97 28.86 -13.08 17.00
CA SER A 97 29.98 -13.33 17.91
C SER A 97 29.78 -12.69 19.28
N THR A 98 29.40 -11.42 19.32
CA THR A 98 29.20 -10.68 20.59
C THR A 98 27.99 -11.20 21.33
N LEU A 99 26.93 -11.62 20.63
CA LEU A 99 25.72 -12.19 21.23
C LEU A 99 26.01 -13.55 21.85
N LEU A 100 26.57 -14.50 21.09
CA LEU A 100 26.78 -15.87 21.59
C LEU A 100 27.90 -15.96 22.64
N SER A 101 28.92 -15.09 22.57
CA SER A 101 29.99 -15.06 23.57
C SER A 101 29.48 -14.66 24.97
N LYS A 102 28.45 -13.80 25.07
CA LYS A 102 27.79 -13.46 26.34
C LYS A 102 27.22 -14.71 27.05
N TYR A 103 26.87 -15.74 26.29
CA TYR A 103 26.35 -17.01 26.77
C TYR A 103 27.41 -18.12 26.79
N LYS A 104 28.70 -17.74 26.75
CA LYS A 104 29.85 -18.66 26.82
C LYS A 104 29.91 -19.71 25.72
N VAL A 105 29.29 -19.45 24.56
CA VAL A 105 29.45 -20.30 23.37
C VAL A 105 30.88 -20.20 22.86
N SER A 106 31.49 -21.33 22.52
CA SER A 106 32.88 -21.35 22.06
C SER A 106 33.07 -20.60 20.73
N ALA A 107 34.19 -19.89 20.59
CA ALA A 107 34.53 -19.19 19.33
C ALA A 107 34.61 -20.14 18.13
N GLN A 108 35.02 -21.39 18.35
CA GLN A 108 35.07 -22.43 17.32
C GLN A 108 33.68 -22.78 16.80
N ASP A 109 32.68 -22.88 17.68
CA ASP A 109 31.30 -23.17 17.28
C ASP A 109 30.65 -21.98 16.57
N ILE A 110 30.90 -20.77 17.05
CA ILE A 110 30.48 -19.52 16.39
C ILE A 110 31.05 -19.47 14.96
N TYR A 111 32.33 -19.82 14.79
CA TYR A 111 32.95 -19.90 13.47
C TYR A 111 32.32 -20.99 12.61
N LYS A 112 32.11 -22.21 13.13
CA LYS A 112 31.50 -23.33 12.40
C LYS A 112 30.07 -23.03 11.93
N VAL A 113 29.24 -22.42 12.78
CA VAL A 113 27.88 -22.04 12.38
C VAL A 113 27.91 -20.89 11.36
N SER A 114 28.83 -19.94 11.49
CA SER A 114 29.05 -18.89 10.49
C SER A 114 29.52 -19.45 9.15
N LEU A 115 30.32 -20.52 9.14
CA LEU A 115 30.73 -21.22 7.92
C LEU A 115 29.54 -21.89 7.23
N ALA A 116 28.67 -22.54 8.00
CA ALA A 116 27.45 -23.16 7.48
C ALA A 116 26.51 -22.15 6.80
N ASP A 117 26.57 -20.88 7.22
CA ASP A 117 25.79 -19.79 6.64
C ASP A 117 26.53 -18.99 5.56
N LYS A 118 27.81 -19.27 5.27
CA LYS A 118 28.67 -18.44 4.40
C LYS A 118 28.06 -18.10 3.03
N LYS A 119 27.32 -19.03 2.42
CA LYS A 119 26.66 -18.84 1.12
C LYS A 119 25.43 -17.92 1.20
N ASN A 120 24.71 -17.98 2.31
CA ASN A 120 23.45 -17.28 2.49
C ASN A 120 23.66 -15.92 3.16
N GLY A 121 24.46 -15.86 4.23
CA GLY A 121 24.80 -14.64 4.96
C GLY A 121 23.64 -14.09 5.80
N ASP A 122 22.73 -14.94 6.27
CA ASP A 122 21.60 -14.56 7.12
C ASP A 122 22.05 -14.14 8.51
N LEU A 123 23.03 -14.84 9.10
CA LEU A 123 23.59 -14.53 10.42
C LEU A 123 24.38 -13.23 10.42
N VAL A 124 25.02 -12.88 9.30
CA VAL A 124 25.74 -11.60 9.15
C VAL A 124 24.77 -10.44 8.95
N ARG A 125 23.64 -10.68 8.27
CA ARG A 125 22.59 -9.67 8.02
C ARG A 125 21.51 -9.64 9.10
N MET A 126 21.76 -10.23 10.26
CA MET A 126 20.85 -10.18 11.40
C MET A 126 20.56 -8.72 11.79
N ARG A 127 19.31 -8.41 12.12
CA ARG A 127 18.83 -7.05 12.37
C ARG A 127 18.32 -6.90 13.80
N PRO A 128 18.41 -5.70 14.37
CA PRO A 128 17.75 -5.40 15.64
C PRO A 128 16.26 -5.75 15.60
N GLY A 129 15.75 -6.32 16.71
CA GLY A 129 14.37 -6.80 16.85
C GLY A 129 14.13 -8.24 16.37
N GLN A 130 15.08 -8.85 15.66
CA GLN A 130 14.99 -10.28 15.34
C GLN A 130 15.26 -11.14 16.57
N LYS A 131 14.63 -12.31 16.65
CA LYS A 131 14.85 -13.28 17.73
C LYS A 131 15.79 -14.38 17.27
N ILE A 132 16.79 -14.67 18.11
CA ILE A 132 17.70 -15.80 17.95
C ILE A 132 17.51 -16.76 19.12
N SER A 133 17.31 -18.03 18.82
CA SER A 133 17.20 -19.09 19.81
C SER A 133 18.31 -20.10 19.60
N PHE A 134 18.98 -20.53 20.66
CA PHE A 134 20.07 -21.49 20.55
C PHE A 134 20.12 -22.43 21.75
N GLN A 135 20.65 -23.63 21.51
CA GLN A 135 20.77 -24.68 22.52
C GLN A 135 22.23 -24.94 22.82
N THR A 136 22.60 -24.89 24.09
CA THR A 136 23.98 -25.09 24.54
C THR A 136 24.08 -26.16 25.62
N ASP A 137 25.17 -26.93 25.59
CA ASP A 137 25.53 -27.81 26.69
C ASP A 137 25.90 -26.98 27.94
N PRO A 138 25.33 -27.26 29.12
CA PRO A 138 25.52 -26.43 30.32
C PRO A 138 26.95 -26.41 30.88
N LYS A 139 27.75 -27.46 30.63
CA LYS A 139 29.10 -27.58 31.20
C LYS A 139 30.16 -27.07 30.23
N SER A 140 30.03 -27.41 28.95
CA SER A 140 31.02 -27.12 27.91
C SER A 140 30.72 -25.84 27.11
N GLY A 141 29.47 -25.35 27.15
CA GLY A 141 29.03 -24.25 26.28
C GLY A 141 28.94 -24.64 24.81
N GLN A 142 29.00 -25.94 24.49
CA GLN A 142 28.94 -26.43 23.11
C GLN A 142 27.57 -26.11 22.49
N LEU A 143 27.58 -25.50 21.30
CA LEU A 143 26.36 -25.15 20.58
C LEU A 143 25.78 -26.38 19.87
N HIS A 144 24.58 -26.83 20.23
CA HIS A 144 23.91 -27.93 19.52
C HIS A 144 23.04 -27.45 18.37
N GLN A 145 22.37 -26.32 18.56
CA GLN A 145 21.42 -25.79 17.60
C GLN A 145 21.35 -24.27 17.71
N LEU A 146 21.13 -23.60 16.57
CA LEU A 146 20.83 -22.18 16.51
C LEU A 146 19.68 -21.95 15.54
N SER A 147 18.77 -21.04 15.85
CA SER A 147 17.63 -20.69 15.01
C SER A 147 17.47 -19.17 14.99
N LEU A 148 17.49 -18.57 13.81
CA LEU A 148 17.23 -17.15 13.61
C LEU A 148 15.83 -16.99 12.98
N VAL A 149 14.94 -16.28 13.67
CA VAL A 149 13.62 -15.91 13.14
C VAL A 149 13.80 -14.71 12.21
N GLN A 150 13.59 -14.92 10.91
CA GLN A 150 13.78 -13.87 9.91
C GLN A 150 12.53 -12.98 9.81
N ASN A 151 11.35 -13.61 9.84
CA ASN A 151 10.04 -12.98 9.91
C ASN A 151 9.02 -14.00 10.46
N GLN A 152 7.73 -13.67 10.48
CA GLN A 152 6.67 -14.55 11.02
C GLN A 152 6.53 -15.88 10.26
N LEU A 153 6.91 -15.93 8.98
CA LEU A 153 6.79 -17.11 8.13
C LEU A 153 8.12 -17.85 7.93
N GLU A 154 9.25 -17.18 8.09
CA GLU A 154 10.56 -17.74 7.77
C GLU A 154 11.50 -17.72 8.98
N SER A 155 12.13 -18.87 9.22
CA SER A 155 13.28 -18.99 10.11
C SER A 155 14.37 -19.83 9.46
N VAL A 156 15.60 -19.66 9.93
CA VAL A 156 16.74 -20.47 9.51
C VAL A 156 17.30 -21.17 10.73
N LYS A 157 17.37 -22.50 10.67
CA LYS A 157 17.85 -23.37 11.74
C LYS A 157 19.17 -24.00 11.34
N PHE A 158 20.10 -24.02 12.26
CA PHE A 158 21.41 -24.64 12.16
C PHE A 158 21.47 -25.75 13.19
N THR A 159 21.67 -26.98 12.75
CA THR A 159 21.76 -28.16 13.62
C THR A 159 23.17 -28.73 13.55
N ARG A 160 23.74 -29.07 14.70
CA ARG A 160 25.04 -29.76 14.74
C ARG A 160 24.86 -31.23 14.37
N GLU A 161 25.65 -31.71 13.41
CA GLU A 161 25.81 -33.12 13.07
C GLU A 161 27.31 -33.39 12.82
N ASN A 162 27.86 -34.43 13.47
CA ASN A 162 29.27 -34.83 13.33
C ASN A 162 30.27 -33.66 13.39
N ASP A 163 30.09 -32.78 14.38
CA ASP A 163 30.93 -31.59 14.62
C ASP A 163 30.88 -30.48 13.53
N THR A 164 29.92 -30.57 12.61
CA THR A 164 29.62 -29.54 11.61
C THR A 164 28.18 -29.03 11.78
N PHE A 165 27.84 -27.88 11.19
CA PHE A 165 26.48 -27.35 11.21
C PHE A 165 25.82 -27.45 9.84
N HIS A 166 24.58 -27.93 9.81
CA HIS A 166 23.73 -27.92 8.63
C HIS A 166 22.63 -26.89 8.74
N ARG A 167 22.47 -26.07 7.69
CA ARG A 167 21.47 -25.02 7.60
C ARG A 167 20.19 -25.56 6.96
N HIS A 168 19.07 -25.34 7.62
CA HIS A 168 17.73 -25.66 7.15
C HIS A 168 16.87 -24.39 7.16
N LYS A 169 16.26 -24.06 6.02
CA LYS A 169 15.24 -22.99 5.98
C LYS A 169 13.91 -23.60 6.37
N ILE A 170 13.25 -23.00 7.37
CA ILE A 170 11.90 -23.36 7.78
C ILE A 170 10.98 -22.26 7.26
N SER A 171 10.01 -22.66 6.43
CA SER A 171 8.99 -21.76 5.89
C SER A 171 7.62 -22.27 6.32
N LYS A 172 6.93 -21.50 7.16
CA LYS A 172 5.51 -21.70 7.44
C LYS A 172 4.69 -21.16 6.26
N LYS A 173 3.54 -21.79 5.99
CA LYS A 173 2.53 -21.26 5.07
C LYS A 173 1.37 -20.72 5.92
N PRO A 174 0.93 -19.48 5.71
CA PRO A 174 -0.25 -18.98 6.40
C PRO A 174 -1.51 -19.64 5.83
N ASP A 175 -2.51 -19.77 6.69
CA ASP A 175 -3.87 -20.06 6.27
C ASP A 175 -4.45 -18.83 5.58
N ILE A 176 -5.20 -19.04 4.49
CA ILE A 176 -5.83 -17.96 3.74
C ILE A 176 -7.33 -18.10 3.91
N ILE A 177 -7.97 -17.07 4.46
CA ILE A 177 -9.43 -16.97 4.55
C ILE A 177 -9.92 -15.78 3.72
N HIS A 178 -11.19 -15.80 3.32
CA HIS A 178 -11.81 -14.68 2.63
C HIS A 178 -12.59 -13.82 3.63
N THR A 179 -12.30 -12.53 3.63
CA THR A 179 -12.93 -11.55 4.53
C THR A 179 -13.65 -10.49 3.71
N TYR A 180 -14.86 -10.13 4.16
CA TYR A 180 -15.67 -9.08 3.59
C TYR A 180 -15.73 -7.87 4.52
N LYS A 181 -15.59 -6.67 3.95
CA LYS A 181 -15.77 -5.39 4.64
C LYS A 181 -16.45 -4.38 3.74
N GLU A 182 -17.17 -3.44 4.33
CA GLU A 182 -17.85 -2.35 3.63
C GLU A 182 -17.82 -1.07 4.46
N ALA A 183 -17.97 0.08 3.79
CA ALA A 183 -18.08 1.37 4.44
C ALA A 183 -18.92 2.35 3.63
N THR A 184 -19.45 3.37 4.32
CA THR A 184 -20.12 4.53 3.74
C THR A 184 -19.26 5.77 3.95
N ILE A 185 -19.06 6.54 2.89
CA ILE A 185 -18.25 7.76 2.91
C ILE A 185 -19.06 8.87 3.54
N ASN A 186 -18.60 9.34 4.70
CA ASN A 186 -19.14 10.50 5.40
C ASN A 186 -18.16 11.66 5.43
N ASN A 187 -16.86 11.34 5.47
CA ASN A 187 -15.75 12.27 5.56
C ASN A 187 -14.77 12.07 4.41
N SER A 188 -14.17 10.89 4.30
CA SER A 188 -13.21 10.55 3.25
C SER A 188 -13.01 9.04 3.19
N LEU A 189 -12.57 8.56 2.02
CA LEU A 189 -12.29 7.14 1.78
C LEU A 189 -11.44 6.50 2.89
N PHE A 190 -10.36 7.16 3.28
CA PHE A 190 -9.40 6.62 4.25
C PHE A 190 -9.95 6.65 5.68
N VAL A 191 -10.56 7.76 6.09
CA VAL A 191 -11.12 7.88 7.44
C VAL A 191 -12.24 6.88 7.67
N ASP A 192 -13.23 6.85 6.77
CA ASP A 192 -14.41 6.00 6.96
C ASP A 192 -14.07 4.52 6.70
N GLY A 193 -13.12 4.23 5.79
CA GLY A 193 -12.62 2.88 5.57
C GLY A 193 -11.87 2.30 6.79
N MET A 194 -10.98 3.09 7.40
CA MET A 194 -10.26 2.65 8.61
C MET A 194 -11.20 2.48 9.81
N LEU A 195 -12.23 3.33 9.95
CA LEU A 195 -13.28 3.15 10.97
C LEU A 195 -14.09 1.85 10.76
N ALA A 196 -14.18 1.37 9.51
CA ALA A 196 -14.77 0.07 9.18
C ALA A 196 -13.80 -1.11 9.34
N ASP A 197 -12.64 -0.91 9.98
CA ASP A 197 -11.60 -1.94 10.17
C ASP A 197 -11.07 -2.48 8.83
N ILE A 198 -10.84 -1.56 7.89
CA ILE A 198 -10.15 -1.81 6.62
C ILE A 198 -8.78 -1.15 6.67
N ASP A 199 -7.72 -1.95 6.56
CA ASP A 199 -6.35 -1.44 6.56
C ASP A 199 -6.11 -0.46 5.41
N GLU A 200 -5.31 0.58 5.68
CA GLU A 200 -4.95 1.62 4.71
C GLU A 200 -4.40 1.04 3.40
N SER A 201 -3.59 -0.01 3.47
CA SER A 201 -3.03 -0.66 2.28
C SER A 201 -4.10 -1.27 1.35
N LEU A 202 -5.20 -1.79 1.90
CA LEU A 202 -6.34 -2.28 1.11
C LEU A 202 -7.12 -1.11 0.50
N LEU A 203 -7.29 0.00 1.22
CA LEU A 203 -7.92 1.22 0.70
C LEU A 203 -7.13 1.82 -0.46
N ILE A 204 -5.80 1.88 -0.36
CA ILE A 204 -4.92 2.30 -1.45
C ILE A 204 -5.06 1.35 -2.65
N ASN A 205 -5.05 0.03 -2.41
CA ASN A 205 -5.20 -0.95 -3.48
C ASN A 205 -6.57 -0.83 -4.17
N MET A 206 -7.65 -0.64 -3.42
CA MET A 206 -8.99 -0.40 -3.97
C MET A 206 -9.05 0.91 -4.76
N ALA A 207 -8.48 1.99 -4.23
CA ALA A 207 -8.39 3.26 -4.94
C ALA A 207 -7.62 3.10 -6.27
N ASN A 208 -6.56 2.29 -6.30
CA ASN A 208 -5.83 1.99 -7.55
C ASN A 208 -6.64 1.15 -8.56
N ILE A 209 -7.54 0.29 -8.08
CA ILE A 209 -8.42 -0.53 -8.92
C ILE A 209 -9.45 0.36 -9.64
N PHE A 210 -10.09 1.26 -8.89
CA PHE A 210 -11.17 2.12 -9.40
C PHE A 210 -10.71 3.50 -9.86
N GLY A 211 -9.46 3.90 -9.60
CA GLY A 211 -8.95 5.25 -9.85
C GLY A 211 -8.94 5.66 -11.33
N TRP A 212 -9.31 4.73 -12.21
CA TRP A 212 -9.51 4.98 -13.63
C TRP A 212 -10.94 5.35 -14.01
N ASP A 213 -11.91 4.92 -13.20
CA ASP A 213 -13.34 5.16 -13.38
C ASP A 213 -13.86 6.25 -12.43
N ILE A 214 -13.20 6.42 -11.28
CA ILE A 214 -13.55 7.38 -10.23
C ILE A 214 -12.33 8.24 -9.92
N ASP A 215 -12.46 9.56 -10.07
CA ASP A 215 -11.46 10.49 -9.55
C ASP A 215 -11.67 10.68 -8.04
N PHE A 216 -10.94 9.92 -7.22
CA PHE A 216 -11.11 9.95 -5.77
C PHE A 216 -10.87 11.34 -5.12
N ALA A 217 -10.24 12.28 -5.82
CA ALA A 217 -10.06 13.65 -5.33
C ALA A 217 -11.23 14.58 -5.67
N LEU A 218 -11.95 14.32 -6.76
CA LEU A 218 -12.98 15.24 -7.29
C LEU A 218 -14.41 14.66 -7.27
N ASP A 219 -14.54 13.34 -7.38
CA ASP A 219 -15.82 12.67 -7.61
C ASP A 219 -16.47 12.13 -6.33
N LEU A 220 -15.70 11.97 -5.23
CA LEU A 220 -16.23 11.42 -3.97
C LEU A 220 -17.26 12.34 -3.32
N ARG A 221 -18.34 11.75 -2.84
CA ARG A 221 -19.41 12.44 -2.14
C ARG A 221 -19.80 11.74 -0.85
N LYS A 222 -20.33 12.52 0.08
CA LYS A 222 -21.01 11.97 1.25
C LYS A 222 -22.18 11.09 0.79
N GLY A 223 -22.25 9.88 1.33
CA GLY A 223 -23.25 8.86 0.99
C GLY A 223 -22.78 7.83 -0.04
N ASP A 224 -21.66 8.07 -0.73
CA ASP A 224 -21.03 7.03 -1.56
C ASP A 224 -20.66 5.83 -0.68
N ARG A 225 -20.68 4.61 -1.24
CA ARG A 225 -20.42 3.38 -0.48
C ARG A 225 -19.45 2.48 -1.23
N PHE A 226 -18.73 1.65 -0.48
CA PHE A 226 -17.88 0.63 -1.09
C PHE A 226 -17.82 -0.63 -0.26
N SER A 227 -17.49 -1.73 -0.91
CA SER A 227 -17.25 -3.02 -0.28
C SER A 227 -16.07 -3.73 -0.91
N ILE A 228 -15.31 -4.48 -0.11
CA ILE A 228 -14.20 -5.30 -0.54
C ILE A 228 -14.34 -6.72 0.01
N LEU A 229 -14.05 -7.69 -0.85
CA LEU A 229 -13.84 -9.09 -0.50
C LEU A 229 -12.37 -9.41 -0.77
N TYR A 230 -11.61 -9.76 0.26
CA TYR A 230 -10.15 -9.91 0.17
C TYR A 230 -9.64 -11.12 0.96
N GLU A 231 -8.38 -11.49 0.73
CA GLU A 231 -7.71 -12.57 1.45
C GLU A 231 -7.10 -12.07 2.77
N ASP A 232 -7.43 -12.70 3.89
CA ASP A 232 -6.68 -12.56 5.14
C ASP A 232 -5.70 -13.72 5.29
N LYS A 233 -4.48 -13.41 5.73
CA LYS A 233 -3.43 -14.39 6.03
C LYS A 233 -3.34 -14.58 7.53
N LEU A 234 -3.64 -15.79 7.99
CA LEU A 234 -3.57 -16.17 9.38
C LEU A 234 -2.39 -17.11 9.60
N LEU A 235 -1.71 -16.95 10.73
CA LEU A 235 -0.70 -17.88 11.20
C LEU A 235 -1.05 -18.23 12.64
N ASP A 236 -1.25 -19.51 12.92
CA ASP A 236 -1.60 -20.01 14.25
C ASP A 236 -2.83 -19.26 14.83
N GLY A 237 -3.82 -18.96 13.97
CA GLY A 237 -5.06 -18.25 14.33
C GLY A 237 -4.95 -16.71 14.39
N GLN A 238 -3.75 -16.14 14.26
CA GLN A 238 -3.55 -14.68 14.29
C GLN A 238 -3.33 -14.11 12.89
N ARG A 239 -3.97 -12.98 12.59
CA ARG A 239 -3.76 -12.29 11.31
C ARG A 239 -2.34 -11.72 11.23
N ILE A 240 -1.61 -12.15 10.21
CA ILE A 240 -0.24 -11.70 9.91
C ILE A 240 -0.17 -10.70 8.76
N GLY A 241 -1.32 -10.45 8.13
CA GLY A 241 -1.48 -9.48 7.05
C GLY A 241 -2.53 -9.92 6.05
N HIS A 242 -2.51 -9.27 4.90
CA HIS A 242 -3.49 -9.50 3.85
C HIS A 242 -2.88 -10.13 2.60
N GLY A 243 -3.71 -10.80 1.82
CA GLY A 243 -3.49 -11.18 0.44
C GLY A 243 -4.12 -10.19 -0.52
N ASN A 244 -4.72 -10.69 -1.58
CA ASN A 244 -5.29 -9.87 -2.65
C ASN A 244 -6.74 -9.48 -2.35
N ILE A 245 -7.18 -8.34 -2.88
CA ILE A 245 -8.61 -8.05 -3.06
C ILE A 245 -9.11 -8.99 -4.17
N LEU A 246 -10.07 -9.83 -3.86
CA LEU A 246 -10.68 -10.79 -4.80
C LEU A 246 -11.79 -10.14 -5.60
N ALA A 247 -12.60 -9.30 -4.95
CA ALA A 247 -13.63 -8.52 -5.57
C ALA A 247 -13.84 -7.22 -4.80
N ALA A 248 -14.20 -6.15 -5.51
CA ALA A 248 -14.56 -4.88 -4.91
C ALA A 248 -15.76 -4.28 -5.64
N GLN A 249 -16.54 -3.49 -4.91
CA GLN A 249 -17.67 -2.74 -5.44
C GLN A 249 -17.66 -1.33 -4.88
N PHE A 250 -17.99 -0.36 -5.72
CA PHE A 250 -18.07 1.05 -5.36
C PHE A 250 -19.35 1.64 -5.93
N ILE A 251 -20.10 2.36 -5.10
CA ILE A 251 -21.28 3.14 -5.50
C ILE A 251 -20.87 4.60 -5.41
N ASN A 252 -20.69 5.25 -6.57
CA ASN A 252 -20.33 6.66 -6.66
C ASN A 252 -21.35 7.39 -7.52
N ASN A 253 -21.98 8.43 -6.95
CA ASN A 253 -22.96 9.26 -7.66
C ASN A 253 -24.05 8.43 -8.39
N GLY A 254 -24.60 7.43 -7.68
CA GLY A 254 -25.66 6.54 -8.19
C GLY A 254 -25.21 5.51 -9.23
N ARG A 255 -23.90 5.39 -9.50
CA ARG A 255 -23.35 4.39 -10.42
C ARG A 255 -22.62 3.30 -9.65
N VAL A 256 -22.89 2.05 -10.02
CA VAL A 256 -22.23 0.88 -9.47
C VAL A 256 -21.02 0.51 -10.32
N TYR A 257 -19.86 0.43 -9.68
CA TYR A 257 -18.61 -0.04 -10.26
C TYR A 257 -18.23 -1.33 -9.57
N GLN A 258 -17.90 -2.37 -10.33
CA GLN A 258 -17.48 -3.67 -9.81
C GLN A 258 -16.17 -4.09 -10.46
N ALA A 259 -15.27 -4.63 -9.64
CA ALA A 259 -13.96 -5.08 -10.06
C ALA A 259 -13.65 -6.45 -9.47
N LEU A 260 -13.41 -7.44 -10.33
CA LEU A 260 -13.15 -8.82 -9.95
C LEU A 260 -11.74 -9.22 -10.38
N ARG A 261 -10.98 -9.76 -9.44
CA ARG A 261 -9.59 -10.17 -9.67
C ARG A 261 -9.56 -11.51 -10.40
N TYR A 262 -8.94 -11.56 -11.58
CA TYR A 262 -8.80 -12.79 -12.36
C TYR A 262 -7.35 -13.03 -12.79
N LYS A 263 -6.87 -14.26 -12.60
CA LYS A 263 -5.53 -14.68 -13.02
C LYS A 263 -5.62 -15.41 -14.36
N SER A 264 -5.17 -14.74 -15.42
CA SER A 264 -5.00 -15.30 -16.77
C SER A 264 -3.56 -15.76 -17.00
N LYS A 265 -3.26 -16.25 -18.20
CA LYS A 265 -1.87 -16.54 -18.63
C LYS A 265 -0.97 -15.30 -18.63
N LYS A 266 -1.54 -14.10 -18.78
CA LYS A 266 -0.80 -12.82 -18.78
C LYS A 266 -0.49 -12.31 -17.37
N GLY A 267 -1.06 -12.95 -16.34
CA GLY A 267 -0.98 -12.51 -14.96
C GLY A 267 -2.35 -12.23 -14.35
N ALA A 268 -2.34 -11.66 -13.16
CA ALA A 268 -3.54 -11.30 -12.44
C ALA A 268 -3.88 -9.82 -12.60
N HIS A 269 -5.12 -9.56 -13.00
CA HIS A 269 -5.66 -8.22 -13.21
C HIS A 269 -7.11 -8.14 -12.71
N TYR A 270 -7.66 -6.93 -12.67
CA TYR A 270 -9.05 -6.69 -12.30
C TYR A 270 -9.89 -6.42 -13.55
N TYR A 271 -11.07 -7.02 -13.59
CA TYR A 271 -12.00 -6.92 -14.70
C TYR A 271 -13.41 -6.63 -14.17
N THR A 272 -14.21 -5.94 -14.96
CA THR A 272 -15.66 -5.79 -14.74
C THR A 272 -16.35 -7.13 -14.92
N PRO A 273 -17.57 -7.34 -14.37
CA PRO A 273 -18.29 -8.61 -14.49
C PRO A 273 -18.47 -9.16 -15.92
N ASP A 274 -18.53 -8.27 -16.91
CA ASP A 274 -18.62 -8.59 -18.35
C ASP A 274 -17.27 -8.83 -19.03
N GLY A 275 -16.15 -8.71 -18.30
CA GLY A 275 -14.80 -9.07 -18.74
C GLY A 275 -13.98 -7.95 -19.37
N LEU A 276 -14.41 -6.69 -19.17
CA LEU A 276 -13.62 -5.52 -19.57
C LEU A 276 -12.54 -5.25 -18.51
N ALA A 277 -11.35 -4.85 -18.93
CA ALA A 277 -10.29 -4.52 -18.00
C ALA A 277 -10.65 -3.25 -17.20
N MET A 278 -10.46 -3.29 -15.87
CA MET A 278 -10.65 -2.11 -15.00
C MET A 278 -9.61 -1.02 -15.28
N ARG A 279 -8.39 -1.43 -15.66
CA ARG A 279 -7.37 -0.49 -16.12
C ARG A 279 -7.82 0.13 -17.45
N LYS A 280 -7.82 1.45 -17.55
CA LYS A 280 -8.00 2.13 -18.84
C LYS A 280 -6.71 2.07 -19.62
N ALA A 281 -6.81 2.05 -20.95
CA ALA A 281 -5.62 2.12 -21.81
C ALA A 281 -4.83 3.42 -21.61
N PHE A 282 -5.43 4.43 -20.96
CA PHE A 282 -4.86 5.77 -20.78
C PHE A 282 -5.05 6.33 -19.36
N LEU A 283 -4.00 6.93 -18.81
CA LEU A 283 -4.04 7.81 -17.64
C LEU A 283 -4.70 9.11 -18.08
N ARG A 284 -5.65 9.59 -17.28
CA ARG A 284 -6.26 10.90 -17.52
C ARG A 284 -5.27 12.03 -17.25
N THR A 285 -4.47 11.86 -16.20
CA THR A 285 -3.46 12.83 -15.77
C THR A 285 -2.08 12.16 -15.76
N PRO A 286 -1.18 12.54 -16.69
CA PRO A 286 0.16 11.94 -16.80
C PRO A 286 1.23 12.58 -15.88
N VAL A 287 0.85 13.46 -14.95
CA VAL A 287 1.76 14.22 -14.11
C VAL A 287 1.10 14.57 -12.79
N ASP A 288 1.86 14.60 -11.69
CA ASP A 288 1.37 15.13 -10.42
C ASP A 288 1.40 16.67 -10.48
N PHE A 289 0.26 17.34 -10.24
CA PHE A 289 0.12 18.76 -10.53
C PHE A 289 -0.63 19.51 -9.42
N THR A 290 -0.46 20.83 -9.39
CA THR A 290 -1.11 21.70 -8.40
C THR A 290 -2.49 22.18 -8.85
N ARG A 291 -2.61 22.59 -10.11
CA ARG A 291 -3.87 23.00 -10.75
C ARG A 291 -3.79 22.91 -12.27
N ILE A 292 -4.93 22.85 -12.93
CA ILE A 292 -5.03 23.09 -14.36
C ILE A 292 -4.94 24.61 -14.59
N SER A 293 -3.87 25.05 -15.24
CA SER A 293 -3.61 26.46 -15.52
C SER A 293 -4.27 26.96 -16.81
N SER A 294 -4.51 26.06 -17.77
CA SER A 294 -5.27 26.34 -18.97
C SER A 294 -6.00 25.10 -19.46
N VAL A 295 -7.30 25.24 -19.75
CA VAL A 295 -8.17 24.15 -20.21
C VAL A 295 -8.14 24.02 -21.74
N PHE A 296 -8.49 22.84 -22.25
CA PHE A 296 -8.71 22.61 -23.68
C PHE A 296 -9.81 23.56 -24.20
N ASN A 297 -9.50 24.33 -25.23
CA ASN A 297 -10.43 25.28 -25.82
C ASN A 297 -10.17 25.43 -27.33
N PRO A 298 -10.94 24.76 -28.19
CA PRO A 298 -10.76 24.83 -29.65
C PRO A 298 -11.13 26.20 -30.23
N ASN A 299 -11.87 27.02 -29.48
CA ASN A 299 -12.38 28.32 -29.92
C ASN A 299 -11.74 29.48 -29.14
N ARG A 300 -10.57 29.28 -28.54
CA ARG A 300 -9.89 30.33 -27.76
C ARG A 300 -9.51 31.49 -28.67
N LEU A 301 -10.12 32.65 -28.44
CA LEU A 301 -9.82 33.89 -29.15
C LEU A 301 -8.64 34.62 -28.50
N HIS A 302 -7.72 35.13 -29.31
CA HIS A 302 -6.68 36.01 -28.82
C HIS A 302 -7.32 37.32 -28.31
N PRO A 303 -7.07 37.75 -27.07
CA PRO A 303 -7.84 38.83 -26.44
C PRO A 303 -7.78 40.16 -27.20
N ILE A 304 -6.63 40.44 -27.81
CA ILE A 304 -6.34 41.68 -28.55
C ILE A 304 -6.75 41.53 -30.02
N PHE A 305 -6.06 40.69 -30.80
CA PHE A 305 -6.27 40.55 -32.24
C PHE A 305 -7.53 39.77 -32.65
N LYS A 306 -8.31 39.23 -31.71
CA LYS A 306 -9.52 38.41 -31.94
C LYS A 306 -9.34 37.24 -32.93
N THR A 307 -8.11 36.84 -33.21
CA THR A 307 -7.81 35.68 -34.04
C THR A 307 -7.98 34.39 -33.25
N SER A 308 -8.53 33.34 -33.86
CA SER A 308 -8.61 32.02 -33.24
C SER A 308 -7.22 31.44 -32.99
N ARG A 309 -6.92 31.14 -31.73
CA ARG A 309 -5.69 30.46 -31.27
C ARG A 309 -6.09 29.29 -30.37
N PRO A 310 -6.57 28.18 -30.96
CA PRO A 310 -7.06 27.02 -30.22
C PRO A 310 -6.01 26.55 -29.22
N HIS A 311 -6.46 26.27 -27.99
CA HIS A 311 -5.68 25.50 -27.04
C HIS A 311 -6.02 24.02 -27.22
N ARG A 312 -5.09 23.29 -27.85
CA ARG A 312 -5.28 21.93 -28.35
C ARG A 312 -4.93 20.84 -27.32
N GLY A 313 -4.69 21.26 -26.09
CA GLY A 313 -4.33 20.43 -24.95
C GLY A 313 -4.79 21.04 -23.64
N VAL A 314 -4.24 20.55 -22.54
CA VAL A 314 -4.45 21.04 -21.17
C VAL A 314 -3.10 21.32 -20.55
N ASP A 315 -2.99 22.45 -19.85
CA ASP A 315 -1.77 22.90 -19.20
C ASP A 315 -1.82 22.61 -17.70
N TYR A 316 -1.04 21.64 -17.25
CA TYR A 316 -0.93 21.25 -15.84
C TYR A 316 0.23 21.98 -15.19
N ALA A 317 -0.06 22.89 -14.26
CA ALA A 317 0.96 23.61 -13.51
C ALA A 317 1.61 22.68 -12.47
N ALA A 318 2.92 22.45 -12.63
CA ALA A 318 3.71 21.56 -11.80
C ALA A 318 5.15 22.09 -11.69
N ALA A 319 5.84 21.75 -10.61
CA ALA A 319 7.22 22.18 -10.41
C ALA A 319 8.14 21.66 -11.54
N SER A 320 9.14 22.45 -11.90
CA SER A 320 10.19 22.01 -12.83
C SER A 320 10.89 20.77 -12.29
N GLY A 321 11.01 19.71 -13.10
CA GLY A 321 11.54 18.42 -12.67
C GLY A 321 10.50 17.39 -12.25
N THR A 322 9.21 17.73 -12.11
CA THR A 322 8.18 16.74 -11.79
C THR A 322 8.15 15.63 -12.86
N PRO A 323 8.13 14.34 -12.49
CA PRO A 323 8.08 13.25 -13.45
C PRO A 323 6.81 13.28 -14.33
N VAL A 324 6.99 13.16 -15.64
CA VAL A 324 5.91 13.00 -16.62
C VAL A 324 5.87 11.55 -17.05
N LYS A 325 4.70 10.93 -16.94
CA LYS A 325 4.44 9.52 -17.21
C LYS A 325 3.79 9.32 -18.59
N ALA A 326 4.09 8.21 -19.26
CA ALA A 326 3.35 7.80 -20.45
C ALA A 326 1.89 7.53 -20.08
N ALA A 327 0.95 8.15 -20.78
CA ALA A 327 -0.47 8.02 -20.47
C ALA A 327 -0.98 6.62 -20.82
N GLY A 328 -0.48 6.00 -21.88
CA GLY A 328 -0.86 4.65 -22.28
C GLY A 328 0.34 3.84 -22.76
N ASP A 329 0.14 2.54 -22.92
CA ASP A 329 1.09 1.67 -23.61
C ASP A 329 1.27 2.15 -25.06
N GLY A 330 2.49 2.16 -25.58
CA GLY A 330 2.71 2.66 -26.94
C GLY A 330 4.17 2.72 -27.36
N ARG A 331 4.41 3.21 -28.57
CA ARG A 331 5.74 3.47 -29.12
C ARG A 331 5.97 4.96 -29.22
N ILE A 332 7.15 5.41 -28.85
CA ILE A 332 7.55 6.81 -29.01
C ILE A 332 7.59 7.12 -30.52
N ALA A 333 6.64 7.93 -30.98
CA ALA A 333 6.60 8.42 -32.36
C ALA A 333 7.63 9.55 -32.57
N PHE A 334 7.86 10.37 -31.54
CA PHE A 334 8.84 11.45 -31.56
C PHE A 334 9.35 11.75 -30.15
N ALA A 335 10.64 12.09 -30.03
CA ALA A 335 11.23 12.67 -28.84
C ALA A 335 12.33 13.65 -29.30
N GLY A 336 12.16 14.93 -29.00
CA GLY A 336 13.07 15.98 -29.48
C GLY A 336 12.50 17.39 -29.27
N LYS A 337 13.08 18.38 -29.93
CA LYS A 337 12.63 19.79 -29.83
C LYS A 337 11.74 20.17 -31.01
N GLN A 338 10.61 20.81 -30.74
CA GLN A 338 9.67 21.30 -31.77
C GLN A 338 9.17 22.70 -31.45
N ARG A 339 9.83 23.73 -32.01
CA ARG A 339 9.46 25.16 -31.98
C ARG A 339 8.69 25.57 -30.70
N GLY A 340 7.41 25.90 -30.82
CA GLY A 340 6.57 26.40 -29.73
C GLY A 340 6.34 25.39 -28.60
N TYR A 341 6.36 24.09 -28.86
CA TYR A 341 6.26 23.06 -27.82
C TYR A 341 7.54 22.88 -27.00
N GLY A 342 8.68 23.40 -27.47
CA GLY A 342 9.97 23.14 -26.81
C GLY A 342 10.37 21.68 -26.93
N ASN A 343 10.90 21.09 -25.86
CA ASN A 343 11.14 19.64 -25.81
C ASN A 343 9.80 18.91 -25.69
N VAL A 344 9.59 17.95 -26.56
CA VAL A 344 8.33 17.25 -26.72
C VAL A 344 8.54 15.75 -26.91
N VAL A 345 7.67 14.96 -26.29
CA VAL A 345 7.49 13.53 -26.57
C VAL A 345 6.12 13.33 -27.19
N ILE A 346 6.05 12.54 -28.25
CA ILE A 346 4.79 12.08 -28.86
C ILE A 346 4.80 10.56 -28.79
N ILE A 347 3.73 9.98 -28.24
CA ILE A 347 3.54 8.52 -28.16
C ILE A 347 2.39 8.14 -29.08
N ASP A 348 2.64 7.14 -29.93
CA ASP A 348 1.62 6.44 -30.70
C ASP A 348 1.22 5.17 -29.94
N HIS A 349 -0.04 5.09 -29.58
CA HIS A 349 -0.62 4.00 -28.79
C HIS A 349 -1.31 2.96 -29.67
N GLY A 350 -1.24 3.12 -31.01
CA GLY A 350 -1.96 2.30 -31.96
C GLY A 350 -3.46 2.63 -32.02
N LYS A 351 -4.17 1.99 -32.95
CA LYS A 351 -5.63 2.16 -33.14
C LYS A 351 -6.07 3.63 -33.29
N GLY A 352 -5.18 4.49 -33.76
CA GLY A 352 -5.44 5.92 -33.97
C GLY A 352 -5.26 6.82 -32.75
N TYR A 353 -4.81 6.30 -31.60
CA TYR A 353 -4.60 7.09 -30.38
C TYR A 353 -3.18 7.64 -30.30
N GLN A 354 -3.05 8.95 -30.05
CA GLN A 354 -1.77 9.61 -29.83
C GLN A 354 -1.83 10.57 -28.65
N THR A 355 -0.73 10.67 -27.92
CA THR A 355 -0.54 11.68 -26.86
C THR A 355 0.71 12.50 -27.10
N LEU A 356 0.68 13.77 -26.68
CA LEU A 356 1.79 14.70 -26.79
C LEU A 356 2.07 15.34 -25.43
N TYR A 357 3.36 15.43 -25.08
CA TYR A 357 3.87 15.98 -23.82
C TYR A 357 4.89 17.06 -24.15
N ALA A 358 4.59 18.32 -23.85
CA ALA A 358 5.42 19.47 -24.26
C ALA A 358 5.93 20.31 -23.08
N HIS A 359 6.76 21.28 -23.41
CA HIS A 359 7.49 22.18 -22.51
C HIS A 359 8.46 21.48 -21.56
N LEU A 360 8.89 20.27 -21.92
CA LEU A 360 9.68 19.40 -21.04
C LEU A 360 11.05 19.99 -20.71
N LYS A 361 11.55 19.78 -19.49
CA LYS A 361 12.93 20.13 -19.10
C LYS A 361 13.94 19.22 -19.79
N GLY A 362 13.60 17.94 -19.89
CA GLY A 362 14.42 16.91 -20.49
C GLY A 362 13.71 15.56 -20.49
N PHE A 363 14.30 14.58 -21.18
CA PHE A 363 13.75 13.25 -21.35
C PHE A 363 14.30 12.28 -20.30
N ALA A 364 13.53 11.25 -19.95
CA ALA A 364 14.05 10.14 -19.17
C ALA A 364 15.04 9.30 -20.00
N ARG A 365 15.77 8.40 -19.34
CA ARG A 365 16.81 7.57 -19.98
C ARG A 365 16.21 6.72 -21.11
N ASN A 366 16.90 6.69 -22.27
CA ASN A 366 16.55 5.88 -23.44
C ASN A 366 15.20 6.22 -24.12
N ILE A 367 14.69 7.42 -23.91
CA ILE A 367 13.47 7.93 -24.57
C ILE A 367 13.86 8.46 -25.96
N LYS A 368 13.57 7.65 -26.99
CA LYS A 368 13.85 7.93 -28.40
C LYS A 368 12.81 7.28 -29.30
N ARG A 369 12.68 7.78 -30.55
CA ARG A 369 11.75 7.24 -31.55
C ARG A 369 11.87 5.71 -31.66
N GLY A 370 10.72 5.03 -31.74
CA GLY A 370 10.59 3.58 -31.88
C GLY A 370 10.63 2.79 -30.57
N LYS A 371 11.11 3.39 -29.47
CA LYS A 371 11.12 2.75 -28.14
C LYS A 371 9.69 2.48 -27.68
N TYR A 372 9.43 1.25 -27.29
CA TYR A 372 8.18 0.89 -26.61
C TYR A 372 8.22 1.36 -25.15
N THR A 373 7.12 1.93 -24.69
CA THR A 373 6.90 2.33 -23.30
C THR A 373 5.56 1.81 -22.83
N LYS A 374 5.50 1.46 -21.55
CA LYS A 374 4.27 1.11 -20.87
C LYS A 374 3.64 2.37 -20.27
N GLN A 375 2.33 2.35 -20.13
CA GLN A 375 1.57 3.27 -19.31
C GLN A 375 2.22 3.41 -17.92
N GLY A 376 2.29 4.65 -17.41
CA GLY A 376 2.87 4.95 -16.10
C GLY A 376 4.41 5.07 -16.08
N ASN A 377 5.12 4.58 -17.11
CA ASN A 377 6.57 4.77 -17.19
C ASN A 377 6.92 6.26 -17.26
N ILE A 378 7.95 6.69 -16.53
CA ILE A 378 8.48 8.05 -16.62
C ILE A 378 9.15 8.21 -17.99
N ILE A 379 8.68 9.20 -18.76
CA ILE A 379 9.17 9.50 -20.11
C ILE A 379 9.96 10.83 -20.16
N ALA A 380 9.69 11.74 -19.22
CA ALA A 380 10.29 13.06 -19.21
C ALA A 380 10.08 13.74 -17.86
N TYR A 381 10.50 15.00 -17.78
CA TYR A 381 10.31 15.85 -16.61
C TYR A 381 9.74 17.20 -17.02
N VAL A 382 8.82 17.73 -16.22
CA VAL A 382 8.20 19.05 -16.41
C VAL A 382 9.29 20.13 -16.52
N GLY A 383 9.07 21.10 -17.40
CA GLY A 383 9.97 22.24 -17.57
C GLY A 383 9.23 23.47 -18.08
N GLN A 384 9.98 24.33 -18.76
CA GLN A 384 9.49 25.58 -19.35
C GLN A 384 10.18 25.83 -20.71
N THR A 385 10.36 24.79 -21.52
CA THR A 385 11.01 24.96 -22.83
C THR A 385 10.00 25.37 -23.90
N GLY A 386 10.45 26.07 -24.95
CA GLY A 386 9.55 26.57 -25.99
C GLY A 386 8.77 27.80 -25.55
N TRP A 387 7.52 27.94 -25.99
CA TRP A 387 6.66 29.07 -25.65
C TRP A 387 5.88 28.78 -24.36
N ALA A 388 6.57 28.88 -23.22
CA ALA A 388 6.00 28.65 -21.89
C ALA A 388 6.29 29.83 -20.95
N THR A 389 5.25 30.35 -20.29
CA THR A 389 5.36 31.48 -19.35
C THR A 389 5.75 31.07 -17.93
N GLY A 390 5.65 29.78 -17.62
CA GLY A 390 6.04 29.18 -16.35
C GLY A 390 6.19 27.67 -16.46
N ALA A 391 6.69 27.00 -15.43
CA ALA A 391 6.82 25.55 -15.42
C ALA A 391 5.45 24.86 -15.45
N HIS A 392 5.21 24.07 -16.50
CA HIS A 392 3.98 23.30 -16.67
C HIS A 392 4.17 22.18 -17.70
N LEU A 393 3.27 21.20 -17.69
CA LEU A 393 3.12 20.24 -18.78
C LEU A 393 1.98 20.68 -19.69
N HIS A 394 2.26 20.89 -20.98
CA HIS A 394 1.21 20.94 -22.00
C HIS A 394 0.95 19.52 -22.51
N TYR A 395 -0.26 19.03 -22.29
CA TYR A 395 -0.67 17.66 -22.63
C TYR A 395 -1.79 17.65 -23.66
N GLU A 396 -1.61 16.90 -24.75
CA GLU A 396 -2.65 16.71 -25.76
C GLU A 396 -3.01 15.23 -25.89
N PHE A 397 -4.29 15.00 -26.18
CA PHE A 397 -4.83 13.68 -26.53
C PHE A 397 -5.50 13.74 -27.90
N ARG A 398 -5.17 12.81 -28.78
CA ARG A 398 -5.65 12.79 -30.17
C ARG A 398 -6.24 11.42 -30.50
N ILE A 399 -7.36 11.44 -31.21
CA ILE A 399 -8.02 10.25 -31.77
C ILE A 399 -8.12 10.44 -33.27
N ASN A 400 -7.48 9.57 -34.04
CA ASN A 400 -7.39 9.63 -35.50
C ASN A 400 -6.91 11.02 -35.98
N GLY A 401 -5.91 11.58 -35.30
CA GLY A 401 -5.35 12.90 -35.59
C GLY A 401 -6.16 14.10 -35.06
N VAL A 402 -7.38 13.90 -34.55
CA VAL A 402 -8.23 14.98 -34.02
C VAL A 402 -7.98 15.17 -32.53
N HIS A 403 -7.65 16.40 -32.12
CA HIS A 403 -7.47 16.74 -30.70
C HIS A 403 -8.79 16.64 -29.93
N LYS A 404 -8.74 16.00 -28.77
CA LYS A 404 -9.86 15.87 -27.83
C LYS A 404 -9.45 16.45 -26.49
N ASN A 405 -10.44 16.94 -25.73
CA ASN A 405 -10.20 17.37 -24.36
C ASN A 405 -9.77 16.16 -23.50
N PRO A 406 -8.51 16.08 -23.04
CA PRO A 406 -8.03 14.93 -22.27
C PRO A 406 -8.77 14.76 -20.94
N VAL A 407 -9.33 15.83 -20.39
CA VAL A 407 -10.06 15.84 -19.11
C VAL A 407 -11.47 15.28 -19.27
N THR A 408 -12.07 15.27 -20.46
CA THR A 408 -13.48 14.83 -20.63
C THR A 408 -13.67 13.74 -21.67
N VAL A 409 -12.68 13.46 -22.51
CA VAL A 409 -12.76 12.40 -23.51
C VAL A 409 -13.00 11.04 -22.84
N LYS A 410 -13.90 10.25 -23.41
CA LYS A 410 -14.11 8.86 -22.99
C LYS A 410 -12.88 8.05 -23.38
N LEU A 411 -12.18 7.51 -22.39
CA LEU A 411 -11.00 6.69 -22.60
C LEU A 411 -11.41 5.23 -22.83
N PRO A 412 -10.83 4.53 -23.80
CA PRO A 412 -11.07 3.11 -23.97
C PRO A 412 -10.52 2.32 -22.77
N ASN A 413 -11.19 1.22 -22.44
CA ASN A 413 -10.63 0.22 -21.55
C ASN A 413 -9.34 -0.34 -22.17
N ASP A 414 -8.45 -0.87 -21.34
CA ASP A 414 -7.33 -1.69 -21.83
C ASP A 414 -7.87 -2.90 -22.62
N ASP A 415 -7.00 -3.57 -23.38
CA ASP A 415 -7.40 -4.65 -24.28
C ASP A 415 -8.32 -5.65 -23.54
N PRO A 416 -9.51 -5.94 -24.08
CA PRO A 416 -10.45 -6.83 -23.42
C PRO A 416 -9.84 -8.21 -23.26
N MET A 417 -10.36 -8.94 -22.28
CA MET A 417 -9.92 -10.30 -22.03
C MET A 417 -9.97 -11.14 -23.33
N PRO A 418 -8.91 -11.93 -23.66
CA PRO A 418 -8.95 -12.81 -24.82
C PRO A 418 -10.19 -13.71 -24.78
N LYS A 419 -10.86 -13.93 -25.93
CA LYS A 419 -12.13 -14.69 -25.98
C LYS A 419 -12.08 -16.04 -25.24
N SER A 420 -10.94 -16.73 -25.30
CA SER A 420 -10.72 -17.99 -24.59
C SER A 420 -10.72 -17.85 -23.06
N ASP A 421 -10.15 -16.75 -22.55
CA ASP A 421 -10.17 -16.42 -21.13
C ASP A 421 -11.56 -15.93 -20.72
N LEU A 422 -12.23 -15.14 -21.57
CA LEU A 422 -13.58 -14.63 -21.33
C LEU A 422 -14.59 -15.77 -21.09
N LYS A 423 -14.52 -16.85 -21.89
CA LYS A 423 -15.37 -18.04 -21.70
C LYS A 423 -15.21 -18.69 -20.31
N ARG A 424 -14.02 -18.63 -19.72
CA ARG A 424 -13.75 -19.13 -18.36
C ARG A 424 -14.09 -18.09 -17.29
N TYR A 425 -13.96 -16.82 -17.63
CA TYR A 425 -14.17 -15.70 -16.72
C TYR A 425 -15.64 -15.49 -16.40
N LEU A 426 -16.55 -15.52 -17.38
CA LEU A 426 -17.95 -15.17 -17.14
C LEU A 426 -18.63 -16.03 -16.03
N PRO A 427 -18.47 -17.37 -15.99
CA PRO A 427 -19.01 -18.15 -14.87
C PRO A 427 -18.33 -17.84 -13.53
N TYR A 428 -17.03 -17.56 -13.54
CA TYR A 428 -16.30 -17.13 -12.35
C TYR A 428 -16.80 -15.77 -11.84
N ALA A 429 -17.00 -14.81 -12.75
CA ALA A 429 -17.49 -13.48 -12.47
C ALA A 429 -18.88 -13.54 -11.84
N GLN A 430 -19.80 -14.32 -12.42
CA GLN A 430 -21.13 -14.53 -11.87
C GLN A 430 -21.09 -15.07 -10.43
N LYS A 431 -20.23 -16.07 -10.16
CA LYS A 431 -20.05 -16.62 -8.80
C LYS A 431 -19.49 -15.56 -7.84
N MET A 432 -18.52 -14.75 -8.27
CA MET A 432 -17.93 -13.72 -7.43
C MET A 432 -18.88 -12.56 -7.14
N VAL A 433 -19.68 -12.14 -8.13
CA VAL A 433 -20.74 -11.13 -7.93
C VAL A 433 -21.79 -11.66 -6.96
N ALA A 434 -22.23 -12.92 -7.11
CA ALA A 434 -23.14 -13.52 -6.15
C ALA A 434 -22.55 -13.60 -4.74
N THR A 435 -21.26 -13.91 -4.62
CA THR A 435 -20.55 -13.93 -3.32
C THR A 435 -20.49 -12.56 -2.67
N LEU A 436 -20.22 -11.50 -3.45
CA LEU A 436 -20.30 -10.12 -2.96
C LEU A 436 -21.72 -9.79 -2.50
N ALA A 437 -22.71 -10.06 -3.34
CA ALA A 437 -24.12 -9.78 -3.07
C ALA A 437 -24.60 -10.45 -1.77
N SER A 438 -24.23 -11.71 -1.54
CA SER A 438 -24.59 -12.43 -0.31
C SER A 438 -23.83 -11.97 0.93
N SER A 439 -22.74 -11.21 0.76
CA SER A 439 -21.92 -10.71 1.87
C SER A 439 -22.33 -9.30 2.32
N HIS A 440 -23.09 -8.57 1.49
CA HIS A 440 -23.55 -7.22 1.80
C HIS A 440 -24.38 -7.15 3.08
N SER A 441 -24.22 -6.06 3.84
CA SER A 441 -25.16 -5.76 4.92
C SER A 441 -26.55 -5.44 4.36
N PRO A 442 -27.63 -5.59 5.15
CA PRO A 442 -28.97 -5.18 4.74
C PRO A 442 -29.04 -3.73 4.23
N ALA A 443 -28.35 -2.81 4.93
CA ALA A 443 -28.31 -1.40 4.56
C ALA A 443 -27.59 -1.16 3.22
N PHE A 444 -26.56 -1.94 2.90
CA PHE A 444 -25.86 -1.84 1.61
C PHE A 444 -26.71 -2.41 0.47
N SER A 445 -27.39 -3.53 0.70
CA SER A 445 -28.30 -4.16 -0.26
C SER A 445 -29.51 -3.26 -0.59
N GLU A 446 -30.10 -2.61 0.41
CA GLU A 446 -31.20 -1.64 0.20
C GLU A 446 -30.75 -0.48 -0.70
N GLN A 447 -29.55 0.05 -0.48
CA GLN A 447 -29.00 1.12 -1.31
C GLN A 447 -28.79 0.70 -2.76
N LEU A 448 -28.44 -0.56 -3.03
CA LEU A 448 -28.31 -1.09 -4.38
C LEU A 448 -29.66 -1.21 -5.07
N ALA A 449 -30.67 -1.72 -4.36
CA ALA A 449 -32.03 -1.85 -4.88
C ALA A 449 -32.60 -0.50 -5.33
N LEU A 450 -32.36 0.56 -4.56
CA LEU A 450 -32.77 1.94 -4.90
C LEU A 450 -32.10 2.52 -6.16
N LEU A 451 -31.05 1.87 -6.69
CA LEU A 451 -30.39 2.29 -7.94
C LEU A 451 -30.87 1.49 -9.16
N GLU A 452 -31.58 0.38 -8.94
CA GLU A 452 -32.15 -0.46 -9.99
C GLU A 452 -33.59 -0.05 -10.36
N GLU A 453 -34.25 0.71 -9.48
CA GLU A 453 -35.51 1.43 -9.73
C GLU A 453 -35.29 2.76 -10.46
#